data_AF-A0A965G6C8-F1
#
_entry.id   AF-A0A965G6C8-F1
#
_cell.length_a   1.000
_cell.length_b   1.000
_cell.length_c   1.000
_cell.angle_alpha   90.00
_cell.angle_beta   90.00
_cell.angle_gamma   90.00
#
_symmetry.space_group_name_H-M   'P 1'
#
loop_
_entity.id
_entity.type
_entity.pdbx_description
1 polymer ?
#
loop_
_entity_poly.entity_id
_entity_poly.type
_entity_poly.pdbx_seq_one_letter_code
_entity_poly.pdbx_strand_id
1 'polypeptide(L)'
;MIASGVSLRSQSGRVYDRFRNRLMFPILDEGGRVIAFSGRVLAGAEPEEPKYVNSPETMIFKKGRVLFGFDRARRAMAEEGRAIVCEGQLDVLRAQAAGFLEAVAPLGTGFTEEHAKLIGRFA
;
A
#
# COMPACT_ATOMS: atom_id res chain seq x y z
N MET A 1 -14.90 -9.95 6.43
CA MET A 1 -14.84 -9.71 4.97
C MET A 1 -15.22 -8.28 4.59
N ILE A 2 -16.44 -7.80 4.83
CA ILE A 2 -16.81 -6.40 4.49
C ILE A 2 -16.02 -5.39 5.36
N ALA A 3 -16.00 -5.57 6.67
CA ALA A 3 -15.30 -4.66 7.60
C ALA A 3 -13.77 -4.59 7.37
N SER A 4 -13.18 -5.64 6.79
CA SER A 4 -11.77 -5.67 6.40
C SER A 4 -11.49 -5.04 5.03
N GLY A 5 -12.53 -4.54 4.34
CA GLY A 5 -12.39 -3.80 3.09
C GLY A 5 -12.10 -4.66 1.86
N VAL A 6 -12.20 -5.99 1.94
CA VAL A 6 -11.94 -6.92 0.82
C VAL A 6 -13.21 -7.32 0.06
N SER A 7 -14.38 -7.11 0.65
CA SER A 7 -15.68 -7.36 0.02
C SER A 7 -16.59 -6.14 0.11
N LEU A 8 -17.48 -6.00 -0.87
CA LEU A 8 -18.51 -4.98 -0.93
C LEU A 8 -19.90 -5.61 -0.78
N ARG A 9 -20.88 -4.81 -0.37
CA ARG A 9 -22.29 -5.19 -0.35
C ARG A 9 -23.05 -4.35 -1.39
N SER A 10 -23.80 -4.99 -2.28
CA SER A 10 -24.69 -4.31 -3.22
C SER A 10 -25.92 -3.75 -2.51
N GLN A 11 -26.68 -2.89 -3.21
CA GLN A 11 -27.97 -2.41 -2.71
C GLN A 11 -28.97 -3.55 -2.47
N SER A 12 -28.90 -4.62 -3.26
CA SER A 12 -29.70 -5.85 -3.09
C SER A 12 -29.20 -6.76 -1.96
N GLY A 13 -28.18 -6.35 -1.20
CA GLY A 13 -27.63 -7.12 -0.08
C GLY A 13 -26.62 -8.20 -0.48
N ARG A 14 -26.39 -8.45 -1.78
CA ARG A 14 -25.40 -9.42 -2.27
C ARG A 14 -23.98 -8.96 -1.91
N VAL A 15 -23.19 -9.88 -1.37
CA VAL A 15 -21.76 -9.66 -1.08
C VAL A 15 -20.93 -10.11 -2.27
N TYR A 16 -19.94 -9.32 -2.66
CA TYR A 16 -19.03 -9.62 -3.77
C TYR A 16 -17.63 -9.06 -3.52
N ASP A 17 -16.65 -9.58 -4.26
CA ASP A 17 -15.25 -9.19 -4.09
C ASP A 17 -15.00 -7.76 -4.55
N ARG A 18 -14.29 -6.99 -3.71
CA ARG A 18 -13.88 -5.63 -4.06
C ARG A 18 -12.85 -5.63 -5.19
N PHE A 19 -11.91 -6.55 -5.13
CA PHE A 19 -10.81 -6.66 -6.07
C PHE A 19 -11.07 -7.82 -7.02
N ARG A 20 -11.27 -7.52 -8.31
CA ARG A 20 -11.53 -8.50 -9.36
C ARG A 20 -10.59 -8.22 -10.52
N ASN A 21 -10.03 -9.28 -11.13
CA ASN A 21 -9.15 -9.20 -12.30
C ASN A 21 -7.97 -8.20 -12.15
N ARG A 22 -7.33 -8.22 -10.97
CA ARG A 22 -6.27 -7.27 -10.62
C ARG A 22 -5.02 -7.98 -10.11
N LEU A 23 -3.86 -7.42 -10.44
CA LEU A 23 -2.62 -7.72 -9.74
C LEU A 23 -2.70 -7.14 -8.33
N MET A 24 -2.53 -8.00 -7.33
CA MET A 24 -2.71 -7.66 -5.92
C MET A 24 -1.38 -7.38 -5.23
N PHE A 25 -1.30 -6.23 -4.58
CA PHE A 25 -0.20 -5.82 -3.73
C PHE A 25 -0.69 -5.85 -2.27
N PRO A 26 -0.21 -6.79 -1.43
CA PRO A 26 -0.50 -6.76 -0.01
C PRO A 26 0.17 -5.54 0.63
N ILE A 27 -0.53 -4.90 1.57
CA ILE A 27 -0.03 -3.78 2.36
C ILE A 27 0.18 -4.31 3.77
N LEU A 28 1.40 -4.18 4.26
CA LEU A 28 1.84 -4.74 5.53
C LEU A 28 1.99 -3.63 6.58
N ASP A 29 1.77 -3.97 7.84
CA ASP A 29 2.14 -3.10 8.97
C ASP A 29 3.64 -3.24 9.33
N GLU A 30 4.09 -2.51 10.36
CA GLU A 30 5.49 -2.57 10.84
C GLU A 30 5.94 -3.99 11.25
N GLY A 31 4.99 -4.84 11.65
CA GLY A 31 5.22 -6.23 12.06
C GLY A 31 5.13 -7.24 10.90
N GLY A 32 4.94 -6.77 9.66
CA GLY A 32 4.82 -7.63 8.48
C GLY A 32 3.46 -8.31 8.31
N ARG A 33 2.42 -7.90 9.06
CA ARG A 33 1.08 -8.46 8.95
C ARG A 33 0.32 -7.76 7.82
N VAL A 34 -0.38 -8.53 6.98
CA VAL A 34 -1.21 -7.95 5.92
C VAL A 34 -2.44 -7.28 6.52
N ILE A 35 -2.56 -5.97 6.32
CA ILE A 35 -3.64 -5.14 6.88
C ILE A 35 -4.55 -4.52 5.81
N ALA A 36 -4.12 -4.52 4.55
CA ALA A 36 -4.87 -3.99 3.40
C ALA A 36 -4.31 -4.51 2.08
N PHE A 37 -4.94 -4.11 0.97
CA PHE A 37 -4.49 -4.42 -0.38
C PHE A 37 -4.58 -3.20 -1.30
N SER A 38 -3.69 -3.15 -2.28
CA SER A 38 -3.86 -2.37 -3.51
C SER A 38 -4.00 -3.32 -4.69
N GLY A 39 -4.93 -3.03 -5.60
CA GLY A 39 -5.19 -3.84 -6.79
C GLY A 39 -5.00 -3.01 -8.05
N ARG A 40 -4.06 -3.40 -8.91
CA ARG A 40 -3.81 -2.77 -10.22
C ARG A 40 -4.49 -3.57 -11.32
N VAL A 41 -5.19 -2.88 -12.24
CA VAL A 41 -5.74 -3.54 -13.43
C VAL A 41 -4.63 -4.19 -14.28
N LEU A 42 -4.98 -5.31 -14.92
CA LEU A 42 -4.13 -5.94 -15.93
C LEU A 42 -4.34 -5.28 -17.30
N ALA A 43 -3.48 -5.61 -18.27
CA ALA A 43 -3.66 -5.17 -19.65
C ALA A 43 -5.01 -5.69 -20.20
N GLY A 44 -5.71 -4.85 -20.96
CA GLY A 44 -7.05 -5.18 -21.50
C GLY A 44 -8.21 -4.87 -20.56
N ALA A 45 -8.00 -4.15 -19.46
CA ALA A 45 -9.09 -3.63 -18.64
C ALA A 45 -9.86 -2.52 -19.37
N GLU A 46 -11.16 -2.43 -19.06
CA GLU A 46 -12.05 -1.40 -19.64
C GLU A 46 -11.53 0.01 -19.33
N PRO A 47 -11.67 0.99 -20.26
CA PRO A 47 -11.14 2.34 -20.07
C PRO A 47 -11.64 3.06 -18.81
N GLU A 48 -12.83 2.69 -18.33
CA GLU A 48 -13.47 3.28 -17.15
C GLU A 48 -12.96 2.68 -15.82
N GLU A 49 -12.25 1.55 -15.85
CA GLU A 49 -11.73 0.94 -14.63
C GLU A 49 -10.53 1.71 -14.07
N PRO A 50 -10.55 2.10 -12.78
CA PRO A 50 -9.44 2.82 -12.18
C PRO A 50 -8.16 1.96 -12.17
N LYS A 51 -7.06 2.57 -12.62
CA LYS A 51 -5.74 1.91 -12.74
C LYS A 51 -5.31 1.21 -11.46
N TYR A 52 -5.56 1.85 -10.31
CA TYR A 52 -5.36 1.28 -8.97
C TYR A 52 -6.62 1.44 -8.12
N VAL A 53 -6.92 0.43 -7.31
CA VAL A 53 -7.92 0.49 -6.25
C VAL A 53 -7.24 0.10 -4.95
N ASN A 54 -7.40 0.90 -3.90
CA ASN A 54 -6.91 0.56 -2.57
C ASN A 54 -8.07 0.06 -1.71
N SER A 55 -7.74 -0.73 -0.69
CA SER A 55 -8.64 -0.96 0.45
C SER A 55 -9.13 0.38 0.99
N PRO A 56 -10.40 0.47 1.43
CA PRO A 56 -10.88 1.62 2.19
C PRO A 56 -10.16 1.69 3.55
N GLU A 57 -10.30 2.81 4.25
CA GLU A 57 -9.92 2.93 5.66
C GLU A 57 -10.64 1.84 6.48
N THR A 58 -9.93 1.19 7.40
CA THR A 58 -10.50 0.19 8.32
C THR A 58 -10.05 0.47 9.75
N MET A 59 -10.41 -0.42 10.68
CA MET A 59 -9.91 -0.38 12.06
C MET A 59 -8.40 -0.64 12.15
N ILE A 60 -7.84 -1.40 11.20
CA ILE A 60 -6.43 -1.84 11.21
C ILE A 60 -5.60 -1.18 10.10
N PHE A 61 -6.21 -0.40 9.22
CA PHE A 61 -5.54 0.24 8.09
C PHE A 61 -5.98 1.70 7.97
N LYS A 62 -4.98 2.60 8.09
CA LYS A 62 -5.10 4.03 7.87
C LYS A 62 -4.08 4.49 6.84
N LYS A 63 -4.52 4.94 5.65
CA LYS A 63 -3.60 5.28 4.54
C LYS A 63 -2.56 6.33 4.93
N GLY A 64 -2.96 7.32 5.71
CA GLY A 64 -2.08 8.40 6.15
C GLY A 64 -1.09 8.02 7.25
N ARG A 65 -0.99 6.75 7.64
CA ARG A 65 -0.06 6.25 8.67
C ARG A 65 0.75 5.04 8.22
N VAL A 66 0.59 4.61 6.96
CA VAL A 66 1.16 3.36 6.45
C VAL A 66 1.87 3.65 5.14
N LEU A 67 3.13 3.24 5.08
CA LEU A 67 3.96 3.30 3.89
C LEU A 67 4.13 1.90 3.32
N PHE A 68 3.91 1.76 2.01
CA PHE A 68 4.20 0.52 1.30
C PHE A 68 5.70 0.20 1.35
N GLY A 69 6.04 -1.06 1.62
CA GLY A 69 7.43 -1.55 1.69
C GLY A 69 8.15 -1.27 3.01
N PHE A 70 7.51 -0.58 3.96
CA PHE A 70 8.13 -0.16 5.21
C PHE A 70 8.63 -1.32 6.08
N ASP A 71 7.89 -2.43 6.12
CA ASP A 71 8.24 -3.65 6.86
C ASP A 71 9.64 -4.18 6.49
N ARG A 72 10.02 -4.03 5.22
CA ARG A 72 11.34 -4.40 4.68
C ARG A 72 12.34 -3.25 4.74
N ALA A 73 11.87 -2.01 4.53
CA ALA A 73 12.73 -0.84 4.40
C ALA A 73 13.31 -0.36 5.74
N ARG A 74 12.61 -0.55 6.87
CA ARG A 74 12.99 0.05 8.16
C ARG A 74 14.43 -0.24 8.63
N ARG A 75 14.95 -1.44 8.31
CA ARG A 75 16.32 -1.82 8.67
C ARG A 75 17.34 -1.11 7.79
N ALA A 76 17.16 -1.20 6.47
CA ALA A 76 18.03 -0.52 5.51
C ALA A 76 18.01 1.00 5.70
N MET A 77 16.84 1.57 6.02
CA MET A 77 16.67 2.99 6.33
C MET A 77 17.56 3.46 7.48
N ALA A 78 17.67 2.66 8.55
CA ALA A 78 18.54 2.94 9.68
C ALA A 78 20.03 2.73 9.38
N GLU A 79 20.36 1.73 8.55
CA GLU A 79 21.74 1.48 8.11
C GLU A 79 22.25 2.59 7.17
N GLU A 80 21.39 3.11 6.30
CA GLU A 80 21.71 4.14 5.31
C GLU A 80 21.53 5.58 5.82
N GLY A 81 20.86 5.77 6.97
CA GLY A 81 20.55 7.08 7.55
C GLY A 81 19.63 7.95 6.67
N ARG A 82 18.78 7.32 5.85
CA ARG A 82 17.83 8.00 4.96
C ARG A 82 16.68 7.09 4.55
N ALA A 83 15.58 7.69 4.13
CA ALA A 83 14.51 7.03 3.40
C ALA A 83 14.46 7.52 1.94
N ILE A 84 14.10 6.65 1.01
CA ILE A 84 13.73 7.06 -0.36
C ILE A 84 12.22 7.00 -0.49
N VAL A 85 11.57 8.15 -0.65
CA VAL A 85 10.11 8.22 -0.81
C VAL A 85 9.78 8.24 -2.31
N CYS A 86 9.10 7.20 -2.78
CA CYS A 86 8.60 7.08 -4.15
C CYS A 86 7.11 7.44 -4.23
N GLU A 87 6.59 7.61 -5.46
CA GLU A 87 5.16 7.89 -5.66
C GLU A 87 4.26 6.67 -5.46
N GLY A 88 4.68 5.49 -5.91
CA GLY A 88 3.84 4.29 -5.89
C GLY A 88 4.55 2.98 -5.57
N GLN A 89 3.75 1.92 -5.41
CA GLN A 89 4.24 0.60 -5.01
C GLN A 89 5.20 -0.02 -6.01
N LEU A 90 4.96 0.18 -7.32
CA LEU A 90 5.84 -0.35 -8.36
C LEU A 90 7.23 0.30 -8.32
N ASP A 91 7.30 1.61 -8.04
CA ASP A 91 8.57 2.33 -7.94
C ASP A 91 9.38 1.79 -6.76
N VAL A 92 8.73 1.56 -5.62
CA VAL A 92 9.35 0.92 -4.45
C VAL A 92 9.86 -0.47 -4.80
N LEU A 93 9.03 -1.31 -5.43
CA LEU A 93 9.45 -2.67 -5.80
C LEU A 93 10.65 -2.65 -6.77
N ARG A 94 10.70 -1.70 -7.71
CA ARG A 94 11.82 -1.54 -8.63
C ARG A 94 13.07 -1.02 -7.94
N ALA A 95 12.93 -0.03 -7.07
CA ALA A 95 14.04 0.52 -6.29
C ALA A 95 14.66 -0.55 -5.39
N GLN A 96 13.83 -1.29 -4.64
CA GLN A 96 14.29 -2.40 -3.80
C GLN A 96 14.96 -3.51 -4.62
N ALA A 97 14.41 -3.85 -5.79
CA ALA A 97 15.03 -4.82 -6.70
C ALA A 97 16.39 -4.33 -7.25
N ALA A 98 16.62 -3.02 -7.32
CA ALA A 98 17.87 -2.41 -7.73
C ALA A 98 18.87 -2.19 -6.57
N GLY A 99 18.52 -2.61 -5.34
CA GLY A 99 19.38 -2.50 -4.16
C GLY A 99 19.07 -1.33 -3.22
N PHE A 100 18.14 -0.44 -3.59
CA PHE A 100 17.67 0.65 -2.72
C PHE A 100 16.59 0.14 -1.77
N LEU A 101 17.00 -0.61 -0.76
CA LEU A 101 16.11 -1.34 0.15
C LEU A 101 15.30 -0.40 1.06
N GLU A 102 15.78 0.82 1.29
CA GLU A 102 15.17 1.89 2.09
C GLU A 102 14.01 2.63 1.38
N ALA A 103 13.62 2.19 0.18
CA ALA A 103 12.54 2.78 -0.58
C ALA A 103 11.15 2.45 -0.01
N VAL A 104 10.27 3.46 0.04
CA VAL A 104 8.89 3.40 0.56
C VAL A 104 7.95 4.31 -0.23
N ALA A 105 6.63 4.08 -0.18
CA ALA A 105 5.66 4.96 -0.86
C ALA A 105 4.34 5.11 -0.09
N PRO A 106 3.67 6.29 -0.15
CA PRO A 106 2.31 6.45 0.33
C PRO A 106 1.30 5.71 -0.58
N LEU A 107 0.11 5.45 -0.06
CA LEU A 107 -0.87 4.58 -0.71
C LEU A 107 -1.93 5.35 -1.50
N GLY A 108 -1.48 6.09 -2.52
CA GLY A 108 -2.34 6.91 -3.37
C GLY A 108 -2.95 8.13 -2.65
N THR A 109 -2.24 8.65 -1.65
CA THR A 109 -2.57 9.86 -0.90
C THR A 109 -1.34 10.77 -0.84
N GLY A 110 -1.52 12.04 -0.50
CA GLY A 110 -0.39 12.91 -0.16
C GLY A 110 0.44 12.32 0.98
N PHE A 111 1.72 12.66 1.01
CA PHE A 111 2.62 12.34 2.10
C PHE A 111 2.22 13.13 3.36
N THR A 112 2.03 12.46 4.49
CA THR A 112 1.48 13.05 5.71
C THR A 112 2.57 13.29 6.75
N GLU A 113 2.29 14.14 7.74
CA GLU A 113 3.15 14.33 8.90
C GLU A 113 3.38 13.01 9.67
N GLU A 114 2.37 12.15 9.73
CA GLU A 114 2.48 10.83 10.37
C GLU A 114 3.44 9.89 9.61
N HIS A 115 3.51 9.98 8.28
CA HIS A 115 4.54 9.29 7.50
C HIS A 115 5.94 9.83 7.81
N ALA A 116 6.08 11.16 7.94
CA ALA A 116 7.35 11.78 8.30
C ALA A 116 7.82 11.33 9.68
N LYS A 117 6.93 11.33 10.68
CA LYS A 117 7.20 10.83 12.03
C LYS A 117 7.60 9.35 12.03
N LEU A 118 6.92 8.52 11.23
CA LEU A 118 7.26 7.11 11.10
C LEU A 118 8.69 6.92 10.56
N ILE A 119 9.05 7.64 9.48
CA ILE A 119 10.40 7.61 8.90
C ILE A 119 11.45 8.12 9.88
N GLY A 120 11.20 9.25 10.55
CA GLY A 120 12.15 9.86 11.49
C GLY A 120 12.42 9.04 12.76
N ARG A 121 11.75 7.91 12.97
CA ARG A 121 12.11 6.92 14.00
C ARG A 121 13.30 6.03 13.57
N PHE A 122 13.64 6.01 12.28
CA PHE A 122 14.62 5.10 11.69
C PHE A 122 15.68 5.79 10.83
N ALA A 123 15.33 6.86 10.11
CA ALA A 123 16.25 7.66 9.30
C ALA A 123 16.89 8.81 10.09
#